data_AF-A0A6S7JVR3-F1
#
_entry.id   AF-A0A6S7JVR3-F1
#
_cell.length_a   1.000
_cell.length_b   1.000
_cell.length_c   1.000
_cell.angle_alpha   90.00
_cell.angle_beta   90.00
_cell.angle_gamma   90.00
#
_symmetry.space_group_name_H-M   'P 1'
#
loop_
_entity.id
_entity.type
_entity.pdbx_description
1 polymer ?
#
loop_
_entity_poly.entity_id
_entity_poly.type
_entity_poly.pdbx_seq_one_letter_code
_entity_poly.pdbx_strand_id
1 'polypeptide(L)'
;MGQRQELKLVAIQKTLVAVGTVLTQSVQLLMNARQTGGIPNTMNQVPNTMNEVLTLQVDALALLGHTNYDLSLRRRETMKPSLTKEYASLCSSQTSVTSMLFGDELQSQLNAIRASNRISQTATQSTTGHFGSHNKSTFQRHPRNDHEKSFISKGPKPRWSNNRFPSHQKKREGGNKFNKK
;
A
#
# COMPACT_ATOMS: atom_id res chain seq x y z
N MET A 1 -12.53 5.60 -5.90
CA MET A 1 -11.84 4.32 -5.55
C MET A 1 -12.76 3.10 -5.50
N GLY A 2 -14.08 3.24 -5.25
CA GLY A 2 -15.00 2.09 -5.12
C GLY A 2 -15.17 1.19 -6.36
N GLN A 3 -15.27 1.75 -7.56
CA GLN A 3 -15.54 0.96 -8.78
C GLN A 3 -14.49 -0.14 -9.07
N ARG A 4 -13.19 0.12 -8.79
CA ARG A 4 -12.14 -0.90 -8.98
C ARG A 4 -12.21 -2.03 -7.95
N GLN A 5 -12.70 -1.74 -6.75
CA GLN A 5 -12.85 -2.75 -5.69
C GLN A 5 -14.08 -3.63 -5.93
N GLU A 6 -15.14 -3.04 -6.49
CA GLU A 6 -16.35 -3.73 -6.95
C GLU A 6 -16.03 -4.70 -8.11
N LEU A 7 -15.32 -4.24 -9.16
CA LEU A 7 -14.96 -5.09 -10.31
C LEU A 7 -14.20 -6.37 -9.90
N LYS A 8 -13.30 -6.27 -8.91
CA LYS A 8 -12.58 -7.43 -8.38
C LYS A 8 -13.47 -8.35 -7.54
N LEU A 9 -14.43 -7.81 -6.80
CA LEU A 9 -15.40 -8.60 -6.03
C LEU A 9 -16.33 -9.36 -6.98
N VAL A 10 -16.79 -8.70 -8.05
CA VAL A 10 -17.57 -9.31 -9.13
C VAL A 10 -16.80 -10.45 -9.78
N ALA A 11 -15.48 -10.31 -9.99
CA ALA A 11 -14.65 -11.40 -10.51
C ALA A 11 -14.65 -12.64 -9.59
N ILE A 12 -14.44 -12.45 -8.28
CA ILE A 12 -14.51 -13.52 -7.28
C ILE A 12 -15.89 -14.19 -7.28
N GLN A 13 -16.97 -13.39 -7.27
CA GLN A 13 -18.34 -13.90 -7.32
C GLN A 13 -18.61 -14.68 -8.60
N LYS A 14 -18.14 -14.20 -9.75
CA LYS A 14 -18.30 -14.87 -11.04
C LYS A 14 -17.64 -16.25 -11.02
N THR A 15 -16.45 -16.37 -10.46
CA THR A 15 -15.75 -17.66 -10.35
C THR A 15 -16.45 -18.61 -9.38
N LEU A 16 -16.95 -18.10 -8.25
CA LEU A 16 -17.77 -18.88 -7.32
C LEU A 16 -19.05 -19.41 -7.98
N VAL A 17 -19.75 -18.59 -8.76
CA VAL A 17 -20.93 -19.02 -9.53
C VAL A 17 -20.54 -20.10 -10.55
N ALA A 18 -19.43 -19.94 -11.27
CA ALA A 18 -18.94 -20.96 -12.21
C ALA A 18 -18.68 -22.30 -11.51
N VAL A 19 -18.03 -22.31 -10.34
CA VAL A 19 -17.85 -23.53 -9.53
C VAL A 19 -19.21 -24.14 -9.15
N GLY A 20 -20.19 -23.33 -8.77
CA GLY A 20 -21.56 -23.79 -8.50
C GLY A 20 -22.23 -24.46 -9.70
N THR A 21 -22.00 -23.95 -10.92
CA THR A 21 -22.50 -24.58 -12.15
C THR A 21 -21.84 -25.94 -12.39
N VAL A 22 -20.54 -26.08 -12.13
CA VAL A 22 -19.81 -27.35 -12.28
C VAL A 22 -20.32 -28.42 -11.31
N LEU A 23 -20.61 -28.03 -10.06
CA LEU A 23 -21.23 -28.94 -9.08
C LEU A 23 -22.61 -29.41 -9.56
N THR A 24 -23.41 -28.49 -10.10
CA THR A 24 -24.74 -28.81 -10.63
C THR A 24 -24.66 -29.75 -11.83
N GLN A 25 -23.72 -29.51 -12.75
CA GLN A 25 -23.44 -30.38 -13.90
C GLN A 25 -22.99 -31.77 -13.44
N SER A 26 -22.11 -31.84 -12.45
CA SER A 26 -21.64 -33.11 -11.88
C SER A 26 -22.80 -33.92 -11.27
N VAL A 27 -23.69 -33.25 -10.53
CA VAL A 27 -24.91 -33.88 -9.98
C VAL A 27 -25.84 -34.36 -11.09
N GLN A 28 -26.01 -33.57 -12.16
CA GLN A 28 -26.84 -33.96 -13.31
C GLN A 28 -26.28 -35.20 -14.02
N LEU A 29 -24.96 -35.25 -14.26
CA LEU A 29 -24.29 -36.41 -14.86
C LEU A 29 -24.50 -37.68 -14.01
N LEU A 30 -24.37 -37.55 -12.69
CA LEU A 30 -24.63 -38.66 -11.75
C LEU A 30 -26.10 -39.10 -11.72
N MET A 31 -27.04 -38.15 -11.73
CA MET A 31 -28.47 -38.47 -11.80
C MET A 31 -28.85 -39.17 -13.11
N ASN A 32 -28.29 -38.71 -14.24
CA ASN A 32 -28.50 -39.32 -15.55
C ASN A 32 -27.91 -40.73 -15.61
N ALA A 33 -26.71 -40.94 -15.08
CA ALA A 33 -26.07 -42.24 -14.96
C ALA A 33 -26.83 -43.21 -14.04
N ARG A 34 -27.59 -42.68 -13.06
CA ARG A 34 -28.43 -43.48 -12.15
C ARG A 34 -29.78 -43.86 -12.78
N GLN A 35 -30.39 -42.97 -13.56
CA GLN A 35 -31.68 -43.21 -14.21
C GLN A 35 -31.58 -44.22 -15.36
N THR A 36 -30.41 -44.35 -16.00
CA THR A 36 -30.11 -45.42 -16.98
C THR A 36 -29.92 -46.82 -16.34
N GLY A 37 -30.11 -46.96 -15.03
CA GLY A 37 -30.04 -48.23 -14.27
C GLY A 37 -31.19 -49.23 -14.50
N GLY A 38 -32.06 -49.02 -15.49
CA GLY A 38 -32.92 -50.06 -16.07
C GLY A 38 -32.22 -50.71 -17.27
N ILE A 39 -31.59 -51.87 -17.04
CA ILE A 39 -30.70 -52.71 -17.89
C ILE A 39 -31.16 -52.94 -19.36
N PRO A 40 -30.28 -53.20 -20.38
CA PRO A 40 -28.83 -52.91 -20.56
C PRO A 40 -28.44 -52.35 -21.97
N ASN A 41 -27.21 -51.82 -22.09
CA ASN A 41 -26.21 -52.10 -23.15
C ASN A 41 -25.35 -50.87 -23.49
N THR A 42 -24.37 -50.54 -22.66
CA THR A 42 -23.06 -50.04 -23.12
C THR A 42 -22.07 -50.13 -21.96
N MET A 43 -21.27 -51.19 -21.94
CA MET A 43 -20.11 -51.34 -21.04
C MET A 43 -19.04 -50.22 -21.19
N ASN A 44 -19.25 -49.27 -22.11
CA ASN A 44 -18.32 -48.16 -22.40
C ASN A 44 -18.76 -46.79 -21.87
N GLN A 45 -19.94 -46.61 -21.26
CA GLN A 45 -20.40 -45.28 -20.82
C GLN A 45 -20.00 -44.93 -19.38
N VAL A 46 -20.03 -45.90 -18.45
CA VAL A 46 -19.72 -45.67 -17.03
C VAL A 46 -18.28 -45.13 -16.80
N PRO A 47 -17.22 -45.67 -17.44
CA PRO A 47 -15.86 -45.14 -17.26
C PRO A 47 -15.72 -43.70 -17.78
N ASN A 48 -16.43 -43.37 -18.87
CA ASN A 48 -16.37 -42.04 -19.48
C ASN A 48 -17.06 -40.99 -18.60
N THR A 49 -18.23 -41.32 -18.03
CA THR A 49 -18.95 -40.40 -17.12
C THR A 49 -18.16 -40.11 -15.85
N MET A 50 -17.45 -41.10 -15.30
CA MET A 50 -16.63 -40.91 -14.10
C MET A 50 -15.42 -40.01 -14.37
N ASN A 51 -14.73 -40.23 -15.49
CA ASN A 51 -13.61 -39.38 -15.91
C ASN A 51 -14.06 -37.94 -16.19
N GLU A 52 -15.21 -37.74 -16.82
CA GLU A 52 -15.79 -36.42 -17.08
C GLU A 52 -16.11 -35.67 -15.78
N VAL A 53 -16.75 -36.36 -14.82
CA VAL A 53 -16.99 -35.78 -13.47
C VAL A 53 -15.66 -35.45 -12.79
N LEU A 54 -14.64 -36.32 -12.86
CA LEU A 54 -13.34 -36.05 -12.27
C LEU A 54 -12.66 -34.82 -12.88
N THR A 55 -12.67 -34.68 -14.21
CA THR A 55 -12.13 -33.51 -14.91
C THR A 55 -12.84 -32.24 -14.46
N LEU A 56 -14.18 -32.24 -14.45
CA LEU A 56 -14.99 -31.12 -13.96
C LEU A 56 -14.63 -30.74 -12.51
N GLN A 57 -14.45 -31.72 -11.62
CA GLN A 57 -14.08 -31.46 -10.23
C GLN A 57 -12.65 -30.91 -10.09
N VAL A 58 -11.70 -31.40 -10.88
CA VAL A 58 -10.32 -30.86 -10.89
C VAL A 58 -10.31 -29.41 -11.36
N ASP A 59 -11.06 -29.08 -12.41
CA ASP A 59 -11.20 -27.71 -12.91
C ASP A 59 -11.86 -26.81 -11.86
N ALA A 60 -12.90 -27.30 -11.18
CA ALA A 60 -13.55 -26.59 -10.09
C ALA A 60 -12.56 -26.31 -8.93
N LEU A 61 -11.72 -27.28 -8.56
CA LEU A 61 -10.68 -27.10 -7.55
C LEU A 61 -9.63 -26.06 -7.97
N ALA A 62 -9.22 -26.05 -9.24
CA ALA A 62 -8.31 -25.03 -9.76
C ALA A 62 -8.92 -23.62 -9.68
N LEU A 63 -10.19 -23.47 -10.08
CA LEU A 63 -10.94 -22.21 -9.97
C LEU A 63 -11.10 -21.76 -8.52
N LEU A 64 -11.39 -22.67 -7.59
CA LEU A 64 -11.47 -22.39 -6.16
C LEU A 64 -10.12 -21.95 -5.59
N GLY A 65 -9.03 -22.63 -5.94
CA GLY A 65 -7.68 -22.28 -5.52
C GLY A 65 -7.30 -20.87 -5.98
N HIS A 66 -7.57 -20.55 -7.25
CA HIS A 66 -7.35 -19.21 -7.80
C HIS A 66 -8.18 -18.15 -7.07
N THR A 67 -9.47 -18.43 -6.85
CA THR A 67 -10.37 -17.51 -6.13
C THR A 67 -9.94 -17.28 -4.70
N ASN A 68 -9.45 -18.32 -4.01
CA ASN A 68 -8.94 -18.23 -2.64
C ASN A 68 -7.65 -17.39 -2.57
N TYR A 69 -6.77 -17.50 -3.56
CA TYR A 69 -5.60 -16.64 -3.70
C TYR A 69 -6.01 -15.17 -3.87
N ASP A 70 -6.93 -14.88 -4.79
CA ASP A 70 -7.43 -13.52 -5.02
C ASP A 70 -8.12 -12.92 -3.78
N LEU A 71 -8.88 -13.74 -3.05
CA LEU A 71 -9.49 -13.34 -1.78
C LEU A 71 -8.42 -12.98 -0.75
N SER A 72 -7.34 -13.74 -0.67
CA SER A 72 -6.21 -13.47 0.22
C SER A 72 -5.53 -12.14 -0.12
N LEU A 73 -5.27 -11.86 -1.41
CA LEU A 73 -4.76 -10.55 -1.83
C LEU A 73 -5.72 -9.41 -1.49
N ARG A 74 -7.03 -9.64 -1.59
CA ARG A 74 -8.03 -8.62 -1.25
C ARG A 74 -8.09 -8.33 0.25
N ARG A 75 -7.93 -9.35 1.09
CA ARG A 75 -7.74 -9.17 2.54
C ARG A 75 -6.50 -8.33 2.83
N ARG A 76 -5.38 -8.56 2.11
CA ARG A 76 -4.18 -7.71 2.24
C ARG A 76 -4.45 -6.26 1.88
N GLU A 77 -5.11 -6.00 0.76
CA GLU A 77 -5.42 -4.63 0.31
C GLU A 77 -6.37 -3.88 1.26
N THR A 78 -7.32 -4.58 1.87
CA THR A 78 -8.24 -3.99 2.87
C THR A 78 -7.56 -3.69 4.20
N MET A 79 -6.56 -4.49 4.60
CA MET A 79 -5.74 -4.23 5.81
C MET A 79 -4.68 -3.16 5.59
N LYS A 80 -4.16 -3.02 4.35
CA LYS A 80 -3.10 -2.07 4.00
C LYS A 80 -3.27 -0.65 4.57
N PRO A 81 -4.45 0.00 4.54
CA PRO A 81 -4.63 1.34 5.14
C PRO A 81 -4.58 1.37 6.67
N SER A 82 -4.83 0.24 7.34
CA SER A 82 -4.74 0.13 8.81
C SER A 82 -3.32 -0.18 9.31
N LEU A 83 -2.42 -0.59 8.41
CA LEU A 83 -1.02 -0.85 8.71
C LEU A 83 -0.18 0.44 8.62
N THR A 84 0.88 0.52 9.41
CA THR A 84 1.86 1.61 9.27
C THR A 84 2.51 1.54 7.89
N LYS A 85 2.89 2.70 7.32
CA LYS A 85 3.46 2.80 5.96
C LYS A 85 4.67 1.90 5.76
N GLU A 86 5.45 1.67 6.82
CA GLU A 86 6.62 0.79 6.82
C GLU A 86 6.29 -0.67 6.50
N TYR A 87 5.11 -1.15 6.91
CA TYR A 87 4.67 -2.52 6.71
C TYR A 87 3.69 -2.68 5.53
N ALA A 88 3.36 -1.59 4.83
CA ALA A 88 2.48 -1.62 3.67
C ALA A 88 3.01 -2.52 2.53
N SER A 89 4.32 -2.77 2.51
CA SER A 89 4.98 -3.70 1.59
C SER A 89 4.59 -5.16 1.83
N LEU A 90 4.21 -5.55 3.06
CA LEU A 90 3.72 -6.91 3.37
C LEU A 90 2.41 -7.24 2.65
N CYS A 91 1.61 -6.22 2.37
CA CYS A 91 0.36 -6.37 1.63
C CYS A 91 0.56 -6.54 0.12
N SER A 92 1.81 -6.50 -0.37
CA SER A 92 2.14 -6.74 -1.78
C SER A 92 1.73 -8.16 -2.22
N SER A 93 1.49 -8.33 -3.52
CA SER A 93 1.28 -9.64 -4.13
C SER A 93 2.55 -10.49 -4.18
N GLN A 94 3.72 -9.88 -3.94
CA GLN A 94 5.01 -10.57 -3.95
C GLN A 94 5.19 -11.51 -2.74
N THR A 95 4.50 -11.22 -1.62
CA THR A 95 4.50 -12.12 -0.47
C THR A 95 3.69 -13.36 -0.82
N SER A 96 4.27 -14.55 -0.67
CA SER A 96 3.54 -15.80 -0.93
C SER A 96 2.28 -15.90 -0.07
N VAL A 97 1.19 -16.38 -0.66
CA VAL A 97 -0.03 -16.73 0.09
C VAL A 97 0.10 -18.20 0.42
N THR A 98 0.30 -18.53 1.69
CA THR A 98 0.35 -19.92 2.20
C THR A 98 -0.93 -20.20 2.99
N SER A 99 -0.88 -21.08 3.98
CA SER A 99 -1.94 -21.22 4.99
C SER A 99 -2.19 -19.92 5.76
N MET A 100 -1.14 -19.09 5.92
CA MET A 100 -1.20 -17.80 6.56
C MET A 100 -1.23 -16.66 5.54
N LEU A 101 -1.92 -15.58 5.91
CA LEU A 101 -2.19 -14.47 5.01
C LEU A 101 -0.93 -13.73 4.53
N PHE A 102 0.17 -13.78 5.29
CA PHE A 102 1.45 -13.15 4.95
C PHE A 102 2.60 -14.16 4.76
N GLY A 103 2.28 -15.45 4.67
CA GLY A 103 3.28 -16.50 4.57
C GLY A 103 3.92 -16.88 5.92
N ASP A 104 4.76 -17.91 5.88
CA ASP A 104 5.36 -18.52 7.07
C ASP A 104 6.63 -17.78 7.54
N GLU A 105 7.25 -17.00 6.65
CA GLU A 105 8.48 -16.25 6.91
C GLU A 105 8.22 -14.79 7.35
N LEU A 106 7.05 -14.50 7.91
CA LEU A 106 6.66 -13.15 8.30
C LEU A 106 7.69 -12.47 9.24
N GLN A 107 8.24 -13.21 10.20
CA GLN A 107 9.23 -12.68 11.14
C GLN A 107 10.52 -12.24 10.42
N SER A 108 10.97 -13.02 9.45
CA SER A 108 12.14 -12.70 8.62
C SER A 108 11.89 -11.45 7.78
N GLN A 109 10.72 -11.37 7.13
CA GLN A 109 10.32 -10.20 6.34
C GLN A 109 10.21 -8.94 7.19
N LEU A 110 9.65 -9.02 8.40
CA LEU A 110 9.57 -7.90 9.33
C LEU A 110 10.95 -7.38 9.74
N ASN A 111 11.92 -8.28 9.93
CA ASN A 111 13.29 -7.91 10.25
C ASN A 111 13.98 -7.25 9.04
N ALA A 112 13.78 -7.80 7.84
CA ALA A 112 14.32 -7.23 6.60
C ALA A 112 13.74 -5.83 6.32
N ILE A 113 12.44 -5.63 6.52
CA ILE A 113 11.78 -4.31 6.40
C ILE A 113 12.40 -3.32 7.40
N ARG A 114 12.56 -3.71 8.67
CA ARG A 114 13.18 -2.84 9.68
C ARG A 114 14.63 -2.48 9.33
N ALA A 115 15.42 -3.44 8.86
CA ALA A 115 16.78 -3.21 8.42
C ALA A 115 16.82 -2.25 7.21
N SER A 116 15.94 -2.47 6.22
CA SER A 116 15.83 -1.61 5.04
C SER A 116 15.43 -0.18 5.40
N ASN A 117 14.41 0.01 6.25
CA ASN A 117 13.98 1.33 6.71
C ASN A 117 15.09 2.07 7.46
N ARG A 118 15.86 1.37 8.30
CA ARG A 118 17.02 1.96 9.00
C ARG A 118 18.06 2.47 8.00
N ILE A 119 18.40 1.67 6.99
CA ILE A 119 19.35 2.06 5.93
C ILE A 119 18.82 3.28 5.16
N SER A 120 17.56 3.26 4.73
CA SER A 120 16.94 4.36 4.00
C SER A 120 16.92 5.66 4.81
N GLN A 121 16.64 5.60 6.11
CA GLN A 121 16.70 6.77 7.00
C GLN A 121 18.12 7.31 7.13
N THR A 122 19.13 6.44 7.30
CA THR A 122 20.53 6.88 7.36
C THR A 122 21.05 7.45 6.04
N ALA A 123 20.59 6.95 4.89
CA ALA A 123 20.99 7.39 3.57
C ALA A 123 20.32 8.71 3.13
N THR A 124 19.14 9.03 3.67
CA THR A 124 18.42 10.28 3.37
C THR A 124 18.74 11.42 4.33
N GLN A 125 19.24 11.13 5.53
CA GLN A 125 19.73 12.17 6.45
C GLN A 125 21.05 12.81 6.02
N SER A 126 21.85 12.15 5.15
CA SER A 126 23.16 12.65 4.72
C SER A 126 23.11 13.73 3.63
N THR A 127 21.95 14.00 3.00
CA THR A 127 21.83 14.97 1.89
C THR A 127 21.13 16.26 2.27
N THR A 128 20.61 16.40 3.50
CA THR A 128 20.05 17.68 3.97
C THR A 128 21.17 18.49 4.62
N GLY A 129 22.04 19.04 3.77
CA GLY A 129 23.19 19.83 4.14
C GLY A 129 22.85 20.95 5.12
N HIS A 130 23.42 20.87 6.32
CA HIS A 130 23.78 22.05 7.09
C HIS A 130 24.95 22.75 6.38
N PHE A 131 24.69 23.38 5.23
CA PHE A 131 25.57 24.43 4.71
C PHE A 131 25.38 25.66 5.60
N GLY A 132 25.98 25.60 6.79
CA GLY A 132 26.16 26.75 7.65
C GLY A 132 26.97 27.79 6.87
N SER A 133 26.28 28.83 6.41
CA SER A 133 26.84 29.98 5.73
C SER A 133 27.87 30.67 6.62
N HIS A 134 29.12 30.21 6.56
CA HIS A 134 30.28 30.95 7.02
C HIS A 134 30.73 31.81 5.86
N ASN A 135 30.23 33.04 5.77
CA ASN A 135 30.89 34.04 4.96
C ASN A 135 31.35 35.21 5.83
N LYS A 136 32.57 35.03 6.35
CA LYS A 136 33.42 36.06 6.92
C LYS A 136 34.11 36.76 5.75
N SER A 137 33.67 37.97 5.39
CA SER A 137 34.57 38.92 4.73
C SER A 137 34.15 40.36 4.95
N THR A 138 34.99 41.01 5.76
CA THR A 138 35.15 42.43 5.94
C THR A 138 35.58 43.07 4.62
N PHE A 139 34.73 43.87 3.96
CA PHE A 139 35.21 44.90 3.02
C PHE A 139 34.28 46.12 3.04
N GLN A 140 34.90 47.28 3.25
CA GLN A 140 34.32 48.61 3.34
C GLN A 140 33.48 48.94 2.09
N ARG A 141 32.22 49.34 2.27
CA ARG A 141 31.39 49.87 1.18
C ARG A 141 31.64 51.38 1.03
N HIS A 142 32.38 51.77 0.00
CA HIS A 142 32.32 53.12 -0.57
C HIS A 142 30.99 53.29 -1.33
N PRO A 143 30.31 54.46 -1.27
CA PRO A 143 29.16 54.74 -2.11
C PRO A 143 29.64 55.44 -3.38
N ARG A 144 29.50 54.82 -4.55
CA ARG A 144 29.58 55.54 -5.82
C ARG A 144 28.57 55.03 -6.85
N ASN A 145 27.68 55.95 -7.17
CA ASN A 145 27.11 56.23 -8.49
C ASN A 145 26.25 55.14 -9.13
N ASP A 146 24.95 55.26 -8.90
CA ASP A 146 23.90 54.93 -9.86
C ASP A 146 24.28 55.46 -11.26
N HIS A 147 24.49 54.59 -12.25
CA HIS A 147 24.16 54.84 -13.67
C HIS A 147 24.26 53.63 -14.63
N GLU A 148 24.08 52.39 -14.18
CA GLU A 148 23.83 51.27 -15.11
C GLU A 148 22.78 50.32 -14.57
N LYS A 149 21.53 50.48 -15.03
CA LYS A 149 20.48 49.46 -14.87
C LYS A 149 20.32 48.73 -16.19
N SER A 150 20.66 47.45 -16.18
CA SER A 150 20.32 46.51 -17.25
C SER A 150 18.79 46.32 -17.29
N PHE A 151 18.23 46.33 -18.50
CA PHE A 151 16.79 46.28 -18.81
C PHE A 151 16.09 44.94 -18.49
N ILE A 152 16.75 44.02 -17.76
CA ILE A 152 16.29 42.64 -17.54
C ILE A 152 15.83 42.37 -16.09
N SER A 153 15.98 43.32 -15.15
CA SER A 153 15.42 43.16 -13.79
C SER A 153 14.00 43.73 -13.66
N LYS A 154 13.01 43.07 -14.26
CA LYS A 154 11.59 43.27 -13.93
C LYS A 154 11.11 42.14 -13.00
N GLY A 155 11.51 42.20 -11.74
CA GLY A 155 10.81 41.55 -10.63
C GLY A 155 9.77 42.51 -10.02
N PRO A 156 8.65 42.01 -9.46
CA PRO A 156 7.60 42.86 -8.92
C PRO A 156 8.09 43.67 -7.70
N LYS A 157 7.74 44.96 -7.66
CA LYS A 157 8.15 45.91 -6.62
C LYS A 157 7.62 45.50 -5.23
N PRO A 158 8.41 45.61 -4.14
CA PRO A 158 7.85 45.59 -2.80
C PRO A 158 7.12 46.91 -2.52
N ARG A 159 5.89 46.83 -2.00
CA ARG A 159 5.17 47.97 -1.41
C ARG A 159 5.85 48.33 -0.10
N TRP A 160 6.33 49.56 0.04
CA TRP A 160 6.67 50.11 1.35
C TRP A 160 5.62 51.13 1.77
N SER A 161 5.06 50.94 2.95
CA SER A 161 4.60 52.02 3.84
C SER A 161 4.12 51.39 5.15
N ASN A 162 4.31 51.93 6.35
CA ASN A 162 5.34 52.79 6.92
C ASN A 162 4.99 52.79 8.43
N ASN A 163 6.00 52.65 9.28
CA ASN A 163 6.17 53.37 10.54
C ASN A 163 5.31 53.11 11.80
N ARG A 164 6.10 52.91 12.89
CA ARG A 164 5.99 53.48 14.26
C ARG A 164 5.03 52.73 15.22
N PHE A 165 5.41 52.20 16.38
CA PHE A 165 6.37 52.65 17.41
C PHE A 165 6.96 51.48 18.26
N PRO A 166 8.10 51.69 18.95
CA PRO A 166 8.66 50.76 19.94
C PRO A 166 8.16 51.08 21.36
N SER A 167 7.91 50.08 22.21
CA SER A 167 7.74 50.30 23.64
C SER A 167 8.33 49.19 24.51
N HIS A 168 9.47 49.54 25.09
CA HIS A 168 9.96 49.21 26.43
C HIS A 168 10.08 47.75 26.91
N GLN A 169 11.35 47.33 26.99
CA GLN A 169 11.85 46.51 28.10
C GLN A 169 11.33 47.03 29.45
N LYS A 170 10.80 46.13 30.28
CA LYS A 170 10.74 46.34 31.71
C LYS A 170 11.28 45.10 32.44
N LYS A 171 12.57 45.17 32.72
CA LYS A 171 13.25 44.40 33.77
C LYS A 171 12.63 44.81 35.12
N ARG A 172 12.16 43.86 35.92
CA ARG A 172 12.06 44.02 37.38
C ARG A 172 12.51 42.74 38.06
N GLU A 173 13.61 42.90 38.77
CA GLU A 173 14.10 42.03 39.84
C GLU A 173 13.08 42.00 40.99
N GLY A 174 13.11 40.93 41.79
CA GLY A 174 12.40 40.86 43.06
C GLY A 174 12.00 39.45 43.42
N GLY A 175 12.91 38.69 44.04
CA GLY A 175 12.58 37.39 44.61
C GLY A 175 11.65 37.50 45.81
N ASN A 176 10.95 36.42 46.12
CA ASN A 176 10.76 36.05 47.51
C ASN A 176 10.76 34.52 47.66
N LYS A 177 11.49 34.08 48.67
CA LYS A 177 11.58 32.71 49.17
C LYS A 177 10.29 32.36 49.93
N PHE A 178 10.26 31.10 50.38
CA PHE A 178 9.41 30.45 51.40
C PHE A 178 8.44 29.41 50.82
N ASN A 179 8.28 28.20 51.39
CA ASN A 179 9.11 27.32 52.20
C ASN A 179 8.37 25.96 52.26
N LYS A 180 9.14 24.90 52.45
CA LYS A 180 8.81 23.56 53.00
C LYS A 180 7.38 23.31 53.50
N LYS A 181 6.84 22.14 53.13
CA LYS A 181 6.89 20.93 53.97
C LYS A 181 6.99 19.68 53.11
#